data_AF-A0A1U7GGS0-F1
#
_entry.id   AF-A0A1U7GGS0-F1
#
_cell.length_a   1.000
_cell.length_b   1.000
_cell.length_c   1.000
_cell.angle_alpha   90.00
_cell.angle_beta   90.00
_cell.angle_gamma   90.00
#
_symmetry.space_group_name_H-M   'P 1'
#
loop_
_entity.id
_entity.type
_entity.pdbx_description
1 polymer ?
#
loop_
_entity_poly.entity_id
_entity_poly.type
_entity_poly.pdbx_seq_one_letter_code
_entity_poly.pdbx_strand_id
1 'polypeptide(L)'
;MSTPTPDCFATVVPSRSDARLAEELSRRFAGRRLGEGAAVRLRLDDEDMVVPASAVRLFLDLLAEMSRGNAVTLIPTHAELTTQQAADLLGVSRPYVVKLLDEGKIPSRAVGRYRKVRFDDLMEFKRKDDAARAKVLDQLAAEAQELGMGY
;
A
#
# COMPACT_ATOMS: atom_id res chain seq x y z
N MET A 1 -16.83 -16.93 -22.42
CA MET A 1 -16.86 -15.47 -22.23
C MET A 1 -16.01 -15.15 -21.02
N SER A 2 -14.77 -14.70 -21.23
CA SER A 2 -13.89 -14.33 -20.13
C SER A 2 -14.31 -12.97 -19.60
N THR A 3 -14.83 -12.92 -18.38
CA THR A 3 -14.99 -11.66 -17.64
C THR A 3 -13.61 -11.05 -17.46
N PRO A 4 -13.39 -9.78 -17.87
CA PRO A 4 -12.14 -9.10 -17.57
C PRO A 4 -12.05 -8.97 -16.05
N THR A 5 -11.11 -9.68 -15.43
CA THR A 5 -10.71 -9.40 -14.05
C THR A 5 -10.29 -7.93 -14.03
N PRO A 6 -10.89 -7.06 -13.18
CA PRO A 6 -10.41 -5.69 -13.08
C PRO A 6 -8.92 -5.74 -12.72
N ASP A 7 -8.12 -4.92 -13.40
CA ASP A 7 -6.73 -4.67 -13.01
C ASP A 7 -6.76 -4.06 -11.60
N CYS A 8 -6.74 -4.94 -10.59
CA CYS A 8 -6.95 -4.59 -9.19
C CYS A 8 -5.83 -3.68 -8.65
N PHE A 9 -4.75 -3.49 -9.43
CA PHE A 9 -3.53 -2.78 -9.07
C PHE A 9 -3.42 -1.38 -9.67
N ALA A 10 -4.52 -0.77 -10.13
CA ALA A 10 -4.48 0.59 -10.64
C ALA A 10 -4.16 1.59 -9.51
N THR A 11 -2.99 2.21 -9.58
CA THR A 11 -2.64 3.34 -8.71
C THR A 11 -3.44 4.56 -9.15
N VAL A 12 -4.19 5.14 -8.23
CA VAL A 12 -4.94 6.39 -8.46
C VAL A 12 -4.16 7.53 -7.83
N VAL A 13 -3.83 8.53 -8.65
CA VAL A 13 -3.26 9.80 -8.20
C VAL A 13 -4.40 10.82 -8.11
N PRO A 14 -4.74 11.33 -6.91
CA PRO A 14 -5.85 12.26 -6.75
C PRO A 14 -5.57 13.57 -7.49
N SER A 15 -6.56 14.05 -8.25
CA SER A 15 -6.53 15.43 -8.74
C SER A 15 -6.74 16.43 -7.59
N ARG A 16 -6.50 17.72 -7.84
CA ARG A 16 -6.79 18.76 -6.83
C ARG A 16 -8.28 18.80 -6.43
N SER A 17 -9.18 18.51 -7.35
CA SER A 17 -10.61 18.40 -7.04
C SER A 17 -10.91 17.18 -6.19
N ASP A 18 -10.30 16.03 -6.50
CA ASP A 18 -10.51 14.79 -5.74
C ASP A 18 -9.99 14.94 -4.31
N ALA A 19 -8.80 15.51 -4.13
CA ALA A 19 -8.22 15.74 -2.81
C ALA A 19 -9.11 16.64 -1.94
N ARG A 20 -9.70 17.70 -2.51
CA ARG A 20 -10.63 18.59 -1.79
C ARG A 20 -11.92 17.87 -1.38
N LEU A 21 -12.52 17.11 -2.30
CA LEU A 21 -13.72 16.31 -2.00
C LEU A 21 -13.41 15.26 -0.93
N ALA A 22 -12.26 14.60 -1.03
CA ALA A 22 -11.82 13.62 -0.06
C ALA A 22 -11.59 14.22 1.32
N GLU A 23 -11.06 15.45 1.40
CA GLU A 23 -10.91 16.19 2.65
C GLU A 23 -12.27 16.50 3.30
N GLU A 24 -13.23 17.01 2.52
CA GLU A 24 -14.57 17.33 3.00
C GLU A 24 -15.28 16.09 3.54
N LEU A 25 -15.27 15.00 2.78
CA LEU A 25 -15.87 13.74 3.19
C LEU A 25 -15.17 13.16 4.42
N SER A 26 -13.84 13.11 4.43
CA SER A 26 -13.08 12.61 5.59
C SER A 26 -13.43 13.38 6.86
N ARG A 27 -13.53 14.70 6.78
CA ARG A 27 -13.92 15.56 7.91
C ARG A 27 -15.34 15.28 8.39
N ARG A 28 -16.29 15.11 7.46
CA ARG A 28 -17.70 14.78 7.77
C ARG A 28 -17.84 13.43 8.47
N PHE A 29 -16.95 12.49 8.17
CA PHE A 29 -16.99 11.12 8.71
C PHE A 29 -16.01 10.87 9.87
N ALA A 30 -15.08 11.79 10.18
CA ALA A 30 -14.03 11.64 11.20
C ALA A 30 -14.54 11.32 12.63
N GLY A 31 -15.82 11.54 12.92
CA GLY A 31 -16.45 11.22 14.21
C GLY A 31 -17.42 10.03 14.20
N ARG A 32 -17.69 9.42 13.03
CA ARG A 32 -18.69 8.34 12.91
C ARG A 32 -17.98 6.99 12.98
N ARG A 33 -18.16 6.27 14.09
CA ARG A 33 -17.74 4.85 14.17
C ARG A 33 -18.82 3.97 13.56
N LEU A 34 -18.47 3.28 12.48
CA LEU A 34 -19.26 2.17 11.96
C LEU A 34 -19.03 0.96 12.84
N GLY A 35 -20.08 0.52 13.56
CA GLY A 35 -20.04 -0.70 14.37
C GLY A 35 -19.73 -1.96 13.56
N GLU A 36 -19.29 -3.02 14.23
CA GLU A 36 -19.14 -4.33 13.59
C GLU A 36 -20.52 -4.84 13.13
N GLY A 37 -20.61 -5.29 11.87
CA GLY A 37 -21.87 -5.69 11.25
C GLY A 37 -22.76 -4.54 10.76
N ALA A 38 -22.31 -3.28 10.85
CA ALA A 38 -23.05 -2.16 10.26
C ALA A 38 -23.09 -2.30 8.73
N ALA A 39 -24.23 -1.95 8.16
CA ALA A 39 -24.43 -1.87 6.72
C ALA A 39 -24.60 -0.40 6.33
N VAL A 40 -23.88 0.04 5.30
CA VAL A 40 -23.98 1.41 4.79
C VAL A 40 -24.73 1.37 3.48
N ARG A 41 -25.64 2.32 3.26
CA ARG A 41 -26.26 2.51 1.96
C ARG A 41 -25.41 3.48 1.14
N LEU A 42 -24.96 3.01 -0.02
CA LEU A 42 -24.40 3.84 -1.07
C LEU A 42 -25.48 4.08 -2.11
N ARG A 43 -25.56 5.31 -2.62
CA ARG A 43 -26.38 5.63 -3.79
C ARG A 43 -25.45 5.90 -4.96
N LEU A 44 -25.62 5.13 -6.03
CA LEU A 44 -24.95 5.37 -7.30
C LEU A 44 -26.04 5.73 -8.31
N ASP A 45 -25.97 6.94 -8.86
CA ASP A 45 -27.05 7.52 -9.67
C ASP A 45 -28.41 7.42 -8.95
N ASP A 46 -29.32 6.58 -9.45
CA ASP A 46 -30.65 6.35 -8.88
C ASP A 46 -30.79 5.00 -8.15
N GLU A 47 -29.70 4.25 -7.98
CA GLU A 47 -29.71 2.93 -7.35
C GLU A 47 -29.11 2.96 -5.93
N ASP A 48 -29.89 2.46 -4.97
CA ASP A 48 -29.45 2.26 -3.59
C ASP A 48 -28.88 0.85 -3.41
N MET A 49 -27.64 0.76 -2.95
CA MET A 49 -26.95 -0.50 -2.68
C MET A 49 -26.44 -0.57 -1.25
N VAL A 50 -26.44 -1.77 -0.69
CA VAL A 50 -25.95 -2.05 0.66
C VAL A 50 -24.50 -2.52 0.54
N VAL A 51 -23.59 -1.82 1.21
CA VAL A 51 -22.16 -2.17 1.25
C VAL A 51 -21.73 -2.60 2.66
N PRO A 52 -20.81 -3.57 2.78
CA PRO A 52 -20.26 -3.99 4.07
C PRO A 52 -19.52 -2.84 4.77
N ALA A 53 -19.65 -2.71 6.09
CA ALA A 53 -18.87 -1.73 6.86
C ALA A 53 -17.35 -1.87 6.67
N SER A 54 -16.84 -3.08 6.44
CA SER A 54 -15.41 -3.31 6.18
C SER A 54 -14.94 -2.59 4.91
N ALA A 55 -15.72 -2.63 3.83
CA ALA A 55 -15.41 -1.91 2.60
C ALA A 55 -15.45 -0.38 2.80
N VAL A 56 -16.39 0.10 3.61
CA VAL A 56 -16.50 1.54 3.93
C VAL A 56 -15.33 2.01 4.79
N ARG A 57 -14.85 1.21 5.74
CA ARG A 57 -13.64 1.54 6.51
C ARG A 57 -12.44 1.75 5.59
N LEU A 58 -12.21 0.82 4.65
CA LEU A 58 -11.15 0.96 3.64
C LEU A 58 -11.34 2.20 2.76
N PHE A 59 -12.58 2.51 2.37
CA PHE A 59 -12.88 3.72 1.61
C PHE A 59 -12.56 5.00 2.40
N LEU A 60 -12.87 5.05 3.69
CA LEU A 60 -12.52 6.19 4.54
C LEU A 60 -11.01 6.37 4.69
N ASP A 61 -10.26 5.28 4.84
CA ASP A 61 -8.80 5.32 4.88
C ASP A 61 -8.23 5.85 3.55
N LEU A 62 -8.78 5.38 2.42
CA LEU A 62 -8.43 5.85 1.08
C LEU A 62 -8.71 7.35 0.91
N LEU A 63 -9.86 7.84 1.36
CA LEU A 63 -10.18 9.27 1.31
C LEU A 63 -9.21 10.10 2.16
N ALA A 64 -8.78 9.59 3.32
CA ALA A 64 -7.82 10.28 4.15
C ALA A 64 -6.46 10.42 3.43
N GLU A 65 -5.98 9.38 2.75
CA GLU A 65 -4.76 9.44 1.96
C GLU A 65 -4.92 10.38 0.74
N MET A 66 -6.03 10.30 0.02
CA MET A 66 -6.32 11.19 -1.12
C MET A 66 -6.38 12.66 -0.71
N SER A 67 -6.92 12.96 0.49
CA SER A 67 -6.98 14.34 1.01
C SER A 67 -5.60 14.96 1.24
N ARG A 68 -4.58 14.12 1.51
CA ARG A 68 -3.18 14.52 1.65
C ARG A 68 -2.47 14.64 0.30
N GLY A 69 -3.14 14.33 -0.80
CA GLY A 69 -2.57 14.26 -2.14
C GLY A 69 -1.76 12.99 -2.40
N ASN A 70 -1.87 11.98 -1.54
CA ASN A 70 -1.13 10.73 -1.69
C ASN A 70 -1.75 9.86 -2.78
N ALA A 71 -0.92 9.23 -3.59
CA ALA A 71 -1.35 8.19 -4.51
C ALA A 71 -1.75 6.93 -3.71
N VAL A 72 -2.84 6.28 -4.12
CA VAL A 72 -3.38 5.10 -3.42
C VAL A 72 -3.46 3.92 -4.37
N THR A 73 -3.08 2.74 -3.88
CA THR A 73 -3.17 1.46 -4.59
C THR A 73 -3.83 0.42 -3.69
N LEU A 74 -4.86 -0.25 -4.17
CA LEU A 74 -5.46 -1.39 -3.47
C LEU A 74 -4.72 -2.67 -3.88
N ILE A 75 -4.21 -3.42 -2.90
CA ILE A 75 -3.48 -4.66 -3.16
C ILE A 75 -4.12 -5.79 -2.35
N PRO A 76 -4.68 -6.83 -2.99
CA PRO A 76 -5.11 -8.02 -2.28
C PRO A 76 -3.94 -8.67 -1.55
N THR A 77 -4.16 -9.16 -0.33
CA THR A 77 -3.11 -9.82 0.47
C THR A 77 -2.51 -11.05 -0.23
N HIS A 78 -3.35 -11.82 -0.93
CA HIS A 78 -2.93 -13.00 -1.69
C HIS A 78 -2.46 -12.69 -3.12
N ALA A 79 -2.20 -11.42 -3.43
CA ALA A 79 -1.70 -11.02 -4.74
C ALA A 79 -0.32 -11.60 -5.02
N GLU A 80 -0.15 -12.11 -6.25
CA GLU A 80 1.15 -12.38 -6.83
C GLU A 80 1.61 -11.21 -7.70
N LEU A 81 2.63 -10.53 -7.22
CA LEU A 81 3.25 -9.37 -7.83
C LEU A 81 4.24 -9.80 -8.91
N THR A 82 4.30 -9.00 -9.97
CA THR A 82 5.44 -9.02 -10.90
C THR A 82 6.68 -8.40 -10.24
N THR A 83 7.85 -8.68 -10.79
CA THR A 83 9.09 -8.05 -10.31
C THR A 83 9.08 -6.52 -10.46
N GLN A 84 8.29 -5.96 -11.39
CA GLN A 84 8.14 -4.51 -11.51
C GLN A 84 7.29 -3.95 -10.37
N GLN A 85 6.11 -4.52 -10.13
CA GLN A 85 5.24 -4.12 -9.01
C GLN A 85 5.95 -4.26 -7.66
N ALA A 86 6.76 -5.30 -7.49
CA ALA A 86 7.58 -5.47 -6.29
C ALA A 86 8.64 -4.37 -6.14
N ALA A 87 9.24 -3.93 -7.24
CA ALA A 87 10.22 -2.84 -7.23
C ALA A 87 9.57 -1.50 -6.88
N ASP A 88 8.41 -1.23 -7.48
CA ASP A 88 7.63 -0.02 -7.22
C ASP A 88 7.22 0.06 -5.73
N LEU A 89 6.80 -1.06 -5.14
CA LEU A 89 6.44 -1.14 -3.71
C LEU A 89 7.63 -1.00 -2.75
N LEU A 90 8.79 -1.52 -3.14
CA LEU A 90 10.01 -1.36 -2.34
C LEU A 90 10.68 0.01 -2.52
N GLY A 91 10.27 0.79 -3.52
CA GLY A 91 10.91 2.07 -3.86
C GLY A 91 12.33 1.89 -4.41
N VAL A 92 12.58 0.80 -5.13
CA VAL A 92 13.90 0.41 -5.65
C VAL A 92 13.84 0.07 -7.13
N SER A 93 15.01 -0.15 -7.75
CA SER A 93 15.06 -0.55 -9.17
C SER A 93 14.65 -2.01 -9.36
N ARG A 94 13.99 -2.32 -10.49
CA ARG A 94 13.65 -3.70 -10.86
C ARG A 94 14.87 -4.66 -10.87
N PRO A 95 16.05 -4.30 -11.41
CA PRO A 95 17.22 -5.16 -11.36
C PRO A 95 17.64 -5.51 -9.92
N TYR A 96 17.48 -4.59 -8.97
CA TYR A 96 17.76 -4.86 -7.57
C TYR A 96 16.81 -5.91 -7.00
N VAL A 97 15.50 -5.81 -7.27
CA VAL A 97 14.54 -6.85 -6.88
C VAL A 97 14.91 -8.20 -7.49
N VAL A 98 15.21 -8.23 -8.80
CA VAL A 98 15.63 -9.46 -9.48
C VAL A 98 16.82 -10.11 -8.78
N LYS A 99 17.83 -9.32 -8.41
CA LYS A 99 18.98 -9.79 -7.63
C LYS A 99 18.56 -10.38 -6.28
N LEU A 100 17.65 -9.73 -5.53
CA LEU A 100 17.14 -10.27 -4.26
C LEU A 100 16.39 -11.61 -4.45
N LEU A 101 15.68 -11.78 -5.56
CA LEU A 101 15.00 -13.03 -5.89
C LEU A 101 16.01 -14.13 -6.25
N ASP A 102 17.04 -13.80 -7.04
CA ASP A 102 18.12 -14.73 -7.43
C ASP A 102 18.93 -15.19 -6.21
N GLU A 103 19.17 -14.30 -5.25
CA GLU A 103 19.83 -14.59 -3.97
C GLU A 103 18.93 -15.33 -2.96
N GLY A 104 17.65 -15.55 -3.29
CA GLY A 104 16.68 -16.21 -2.40
C GLY A 104 16.30 -15.41 -1.16
N LYS A 105 16.62 -14.10 -1.11
CA LYS A 105 16.29 -13.20 0.00
C LYS A 105 14.80 -12.90 0.09
N ILE A 106 14.11 -12.95 -1.04
CA ILE A 106 12.66 -12.87 -1.12
C ILE A 106 12.17 -14.11 -1.86
N PRO A 107 11.29 -14.93 -1.26
CA PRO A 107 10.67 -16.06 -1.94
C PRO A 107 10.02 -15.61 -3.26
N SER A 108 10.23 -16.39 -4.32
CA SER A 108 9.56 -16.19 -5.60
C SER A 108 9.23 -17.50 -6.28
N ARG A 109 8.17 -17.47 -7.09
CA ARG A 109 7.71 -18.60 -7.89
C ARG A 109 7.95 -18.32 -9.36
N ALA A 110 8.55 -19.29 -10.06
CA ALA A 110 8.68 -19.23 -11.51
C ALA A 110 7.34 -19.59 -12.17
N VAL A 111 6.88 -18.73 -13.08
CA VAL A 111 5.67 -18.93 -13.89
C VAL A 111 6.05 -18.74 -15.35
N GLY A 112 6.41 -19.86 -16.00
CA GLY A 112 7.02 -19.82 -17.33
C GLY A 112 8.34 -19.06 -17.31
N ARG A 113 8.44 -17.98 -18.10
CA ARG A 113 9.64 -17.11 -18.14
C ARG A 113 9.63 -16.00 -17.09
N TYR A 114 8.53 -15.81 -16.37
CA TYR A 114 8.36 -14.72 -15.43
C TYR A 114 8.50 -15.20 -13.98
N ARG A 115 8.85 -14.26 -13.08
CA ARG A 115 8.82 -14.49 -11.64
C ARG A 115 7.63 -13.79 -11.03
N LYS A 116 7.01 -14.47 -10.07
CA LYS A 116 5.93 -13.96 -9.23
C LYS A 116 6.38 -13.95 -7.78
N VAL A 117 6.06 -12.87 -7.08
CA VAL A 117 6.41 -12.65 -5.68
C VAL A 117 5.10 -12.46 -4.91
N ARG A 118 4.88 -13.18 -3.82
CA ARG A 118 3.70 -12.93 -2.99
C ARG A 118 3.84 -11.59 -2.28
N PHE A 119 2.75 -10.82 -2.19
CA PHE A 119 2.76 -9.56 -1.46
C PHE A 119 3.21 -9.73 0.01
N ASP A 120 2.72 -10.76 0.69
CA ASP A 120 3.11 -11.05 2.08
C ASP A 120 4.63 -11.20 2.26
N ASP A 121 5.26 -11.98 1.38
CA ASP A 121 6.71 -12.25 1.40
C ASP A 121 7.52 -10.96 1.13
N LEU A 122 7.04 -10.13 0.19
CA LEU A 122 7.65 -8.84 -0.13
C LEU A 122 7.58 -7.88 1.06
N MET A 123 6.42 -7.78 1.70
CA MET A 123 6.23 -6.88 2.84
C MET A 123 7.00 -7.36 4.08
N GLU A 124 7.17 -8.67 4.25
CA GLU A 124 8.03 -9.21 5.31
C GLU A 124 9.50 -8.82 5.09
N PHE A 125 9.99 -8.95 3.86
CA PHE A 125 11.34 -8.48 3.51
C PHE A 125 11.48 -6.98 3.79
N LYS A 126 10.51 -6.16 3.34
CA LYS A 126 10.52 -4.71 3.56
C LYS A 126 10.62 -4.35 5.05
N ARG A 127 9.81 -4.98 5.90
CA ARG A 127 9.85 -4.74 7.37
C ARG A 127 11.21 -5.08 7.97
N LYS A 128 11.82 -6.19 7.56
CA LYS A 128 13.15 -6.61 8.02
C LYS A 128 14.22 -5.61 7.58
N ASP A 129 14.17 -5.16 6.32
CA ASP A 129 15.10 -4.19 5.76
C ASP A 129 14.98 -2.81 6.42
N ASP A 130 13.75 -2.31 6.59
CA ASP A 130 13.49 -1.03 7.26
C ASP A 130 13.97 -1.05 8.72
N ALA A 131 13.76 -2.16 9.45
CA ALA A 131 14.27 -2.33 10.81
C ALA A 131 15.80 -2.38 10.88
N ALA A 132 16.46 -3.04 9.92
CA ALA A 132 17.91 -3.07 9.83
C ALA A 132 18.49 -1.67 9.53
N ARG A 133 17.86 -0.91 8.63
CA ARG A 133 18.25 0.47 8.31
C ARG A 133 18.12 1.38 9.52
N ALA A 134 17.01 1.29 10.26
CA ALA A 134 16.81 2.08 11.48
C ALA A 134 17.94 1.81 12.51
N LYS A 135 18.30 0.54 12.72
CA LYS A 135 19.38 0.16 13.64
C LYS A 135 20.74 0.74 13.24
N VAL A 136 21.05 0.80 11.94
CA VAL A 136 22.29 1.41 11.44
C VAL A 136 22.29 2.93 11.68
N LEU A 137 21.16 3.60 11.46
CA LEU A 137 21.03 5.04 11.74
C LEU A 137 21.20 5.34 13.24
N ASP A 138 20.60 4.53 14.10
CA ASP A 138 20.76 4.66 15.56
C ASP A 138 22.22 4.48 15.98
N GLN A 139 22.93 3.51 15.38
CA GLN A 139 24.34 3.27 15.65
C GLN A 139 25.21 4.45 15.18
N LEU A 140 24.97 4.98 13.98
CA LEU A 140 25.69 6.15 13.46
C LEU A 140 25.42 7.40 14.31
N ALA A 141 24.19 7.58 14.79
CA ALA A 141 23.84 8.69 15.68
C ALA A 141 24.52 8.55 17.05
N ALA A 142 24.57 7.35 17.62
CA ALA A 142 25.29 7.08 18.85
C ALA A 142 26.80 7.35 18.71
N GLU A 143 27.42 6.88 17.63
CA GLU A 143 28.84 7.12 17.33
C GLU A 143 29.14 8.61 17.14
N ALA A 144 28.26 9.36 16.45
CA ALA A 144 28.40 10.81 16.29
C ALA A 144 28.29 11.57 17.63
N GLN A 145 27.41 11.11 18.54
CA GLN A 145 27.25 11.65 19.89
C GLN A 145 28.49 11.37 20.76
N GLU A 146 29.06 10.16 20.67
CA GLU A 146 30.28 9.76 21.38
C GLU A 146 31.52 10.53 20.90
N LEU A 147 31.59 10.85 19.61
CA LEU A 147 32.67 11.64 19.01
C LEU A 147 32.52 13.15 19.24
N GLY A 148 31.50 13.60 19.98
CA GLY A 148 31.29 15.00 20.32
C GLY A 148 30.89 15.87 19.14
N MET A 149 30.37 15.29 18.05
CA MET A 149 29.87 16.01 16.87
C MET A 149 28.41 16.44 17.06
N GLY A 150 28.07 16.99 18.23
CA GLY A 150 26.79 17.63 18.47
C GLY A 150 26.79 19.05 17.91
N TYR A 151 25.80 19.39 17.07
CA TYR A 151 25.43 20.79 16.82
C TYR A 151 24.56 21.30 17.97
#